data_AF-A0A538NK46-F1
#
_entry.id   AF-A0A538NK46-F1
#
_cell.length_a   1.000
_cell.length_b   1.000
_cell.length_c   1.000
_cell.angle_alpha   90.00
_cell.angle_beta   90.00
_cell.angle_gamma   90.00
#
_symmetry.space_group_name_H-M   'P 1'
#
loop_
_entity.id
_entity.type
_entity.pdbx_description
1 polymer ?
#
loop_
_entity_poly.entity_id
_entity_poly.type
_entity_poly.pdbx_seq_one_letter_code
_entity_poly.pdbx_strand_id
1 'polypeptide(L)'
;GAVAVERLGNDPAAEWNRGVHSLLDVDPTRRFICHFPQDNAIISVGSGYGGNVLLSKKCLALRIGSYLAQKQGWMAEHMLILGVESPEGRKHYVVAAFPSACGKTNFAMLIPPQHFKDWKITTLGDDIAWMQIRNGRLYAVNPENGYFGVVPGTSYKSNPNAMKSIAHDTLYTNVALTDDGDVWWEGKNGAPPAHAIDWRGNDWTPPSKEKAAHPNSRFATPMRNNPVLDPEVERGEGVPISAIIFGGRRSDTMPLVFQAFDWNHGVYLGATMASETTAAATGAVGQVRRDPMAMLPFCGYNIGDYFRHWLEIGKRLTNPPLIFNVNWFRKGTDGKFLWPGFGDNMRVLKWVIDRCEGSEAAVKSPIGWLPRLHDLDLAGLDIDHKRVAELLGIDHEEWQKELAAHETFFQSLGGVVPQDLLKQREGLAARFKE
;
A
#
# COMPACT_ATOMS: atom_id res chain seq x y z
N GLY A 1 -21.80 11.26 -13.62
CA GLY A 1 -21.49 12.05 -14.83
C GLY A 1 -21.86 13.51 -14.64
N ALA A 2 -23.17 13.81 -14.56
CA ALA A 2 -23.68 15.19 -14.49
C ALA A 2 -22.99 16.08 -13.45
N VAL A 3 -22.82 15.62 -12.20
CA VAL A 3 -22.14 16.37 -11.13
C VAL A 3 -20.72 16.81 -11.51
N ALA A 4 -19.96 15.95 -12.19
CA ALA A 4 -18.59 16.29 -12.61
C ALA A 4 -18.58 17.35 -13.71
N VAL A 5 -19.52 17.27 -14.65
CA VAL A 5 -19.68 18.26 -15.74
C VAL A 5 -20.14 19.61 -15.18
N GLU A 6 -21.11 19.58 -14.26
CA GLU A 6 -21.57 20.78 -13.55
C GLU A 6 -20.44 21.42 -12.74
N ARG A 7 -19.62 20.61 -12.06
CA ARG A 7 -18.47 21.10 -11.30
C ARG A 7 -17.38 21.70 -12.18
N LEU A 8 -17.15 21.14 -13.36
CA LEU A 8 -16.23 21.67 -14.36
C LEU A 8 -16.70 23.04 -14.88
N GLY A 9 -18.01 23.20 -15.05
CA GLY A 9 -18.60 24.44 -15.55
C GLY A 9 -18.22 24.72 -17.01
N ASN A 10 -18.36 25.98 -17.42
CA ASN A 10 -18.11 26.44 -18.79
C ASN A 10 -16.92 27.41 -18.87
N ASP A 11 -16.11 27.53 -17.81
CA ASP A 11 -14.95 28.41 -17.80
C ASP A 11 -13.81 27.78 -18.63
N PRO A 12 -13.41 28.36 -19.77
CA PRO A 12 -12.31 27.84 -20.57
C PRO A 12 -10.95 27.90 -19.86
N ALA A 13 -10.84 28.68 -18.78
CA ALA A 13 -9.66 28.77 -17.94
C ALA A 13 -9.67 27.77 -16.76
N ALA A 14 -10.75 27.01 -16.55
CA ALA A 14 -10.81 26.01 -15.49
C ALA A 14 -9.70 24.97 -15.66
N GLU A 15 -8.98 24.68 -14.58
CA GLU A 15 -7.94 23.65 -14.58
C GLU A 15 -8.58 22.26 -14.44
N TRP A 16 -8.37 21.40 -15.44
CA TRP A 16 -8.77 20.00 -15.41
C TRP A 16 -7.78 19.14 -16.19
N ASN A 17 -7.71 17.86 -15.84
CA ASN A 17 -6.81 16.93 -16.51
C ASN A 17 -7.37 16.45 -17.85
N ARG A 18 -6.59 16.60 -18.91
CA ARG A 18 -6.95 16.15 -20.27
C ARG A 18 -6.47 14.73 -20.52
N GLY A 19 -7.38 13.77 -20.50
CA GLY A 19 -7.09 12.36 -20.79
C GLY A 19 -7.56 11.92 -22.17
N VAL A 20 -6.67 11.33 -22.96
CA VAL A 20 -7.00 10.67 -24.24
C VAL A 20 -6.62 9.20 -24.15
N HIS A 21 -7.54 8.32 -24.55
CA HIS A 21 -7.30 6.89 -24.66
C HIS A 21 -7.75 6.36 -26.02
N SER A 22 -6.96 5.45 -26.61
CA SER A 22 -7.35 4.65 -27.77
C SER A 22 -6.78 3.24 -27.68
N LEU A 23 -7.58 2.23 -28.05
CA LEU A 23 -7.09 0.84 -28.10
C LEU A 23 -6.06 0.62 -29.22
N LEU A 24 -6.13 1.42 -30.29
CA LEU A 24 -5.45 1.12 -31.56
C LEU A 24 -5.67 -0.36 -31.93
N ASP A 25 -4.59 -1.10 -32.20
CA ASP A 25 -4.58 -2.53 -32.50
C ASP A 25 -4.09 -3.40 -31.33
N VAL A 26 -3.93 -2.81 -30.14
CA VAL A 26 -3.53 -3.50 -28.90
C VAL A 26 -2.16 -4.23 -29.04
N ASP A 27 -1.28 -3.71 -29.90
CA ASP A 27 0.08 -4.22 -30.08
C ASP A 27 0.99 -3.80 -28.90
N PRO A 28 1.56 -4.75 -28.13
CA PRO A 28 2.43 -4.44 -26.99
C PRO A 28 3.67 -3.62 -27.36
N THR A 29 4.14 -3.70 -28.61
CA THR A 29 5.31 -2.95 -29.11
C THR A 29 4.98 -1.48 -29.39
N ARG A 30 3.70 -1.16 -29.57
CA ARG A 30 3.18 0.20 -29.82
C ARG A 30 2.26 0.68 -28.71
N ARG A 31 2.46 0.14 -27.50
CA ARG A 31 1.77 0.54 -26.28
C ARG A 31 2.50 1.71 -25.62
N PHE A 32 1.86 2.87 -25.57
CA PHE A 32 2.40 4.07 -24.94
C PHE A 32 1.44 4.60 -23.88
N ILE A 33 1.96 4.86 -22.68
CA ILE A 33 1.23 5.54 -21.59
C ILE A 33 2.07 6.76 -21.21
N CYS A 34 1.80 7.87 -21.88
CA CYS A 34 2.55 9.12 -21.77
C CYS A 34 1.85 10.10 -20.82
N HIS A 35 2.65 10.79 -20.02
CA HIS A 35 2.18 11.77 -19.04
C HIS A 35 2.89 13.08 -19.34
N PHE A 36 2.13 14.17 -19.40
CA PHE A 36 2.63 15.52 -19.67
C PHE A 36 2.23 16.40 -18.48
N PRO A 37 3.00 16.38 -17.37
CA PRO A 37 2.62 17.04 -16.13
C PRO A 37 2.45 18.56 -16.27
N GLN A 38 3.29 19.21 -17.08
CA GLN A 38 3.22 20.65 -17.37
C GLN A 38 1.92 21.03 -18.09
N ASP A 39 1.40 20.13 -18.92
CA ASP A 39 0.18 20.33 -19.69
C ASP A 39 -1.05 19.73 -19.00
N ASN A 40 -0.91 19.20 -17.78
CA ASN A 40 -1.96 18.46 -17.07
C ASN A 40 -2.68 17.46 -18.01
N ALA A 41 -1.91 16.68 -18.78
CA ALA A 41 -2.44 15.83 -19.84
C ALA A 41 -1.87 14.40 -19.80
N ILE A 42 -2.68 13.45 -20.27
CA ILE A 42 -2.38 12.02 -20.33
C ILE A 42 -2.79 11.49 -21.70
N ILE A 43 -1.89 10.77 -22.35
CA ILE A 43 -2.18 10.08 -23.62
C ILE A 43 -1.84 8.61 -23.44
N SER A 44 -2.83 7.74 -23.59
CA SER A 44 -2.65 6.29 -23.51
C SER A 44 -3.15 5.60 -24.77
N VAL A 45 -2.29 4.83 -25.42
CA VAL A 45 -2.61 4.12 -26.66
C VAL A 45 -2.09 2.68 -26.65
N GLY A 46 -2.77 1.78 -27.37
CA GLY A 46 -2.30 0.40 -27.57
C GLY A 46 -2.53 -0.52 -26.36
N SER A 47 -3.46 -0.19 -25.46
CA SER A 47 -3.80 -1.06 -24.33
C SER A 47 -5.27 -0.96 -23.93
N GLY A 48 -5.87 -2.10 -23.59
CA GLY A 48 -7.22 -2.23 -23.05
C GLY A 48 -7.28 -2.57 -21.55
N TYR A 49 -6.15 -2.60 -20.85
CA TYR A 49 -6.07 -3.17 -19.51
C TYR A 49 -5.88 -2.13 -18.39
N GLY A 50 -6.78 -2.17 -17.41
CA GLY A 50 -6.59 -1.64 -16.06
C GLY A 50 -5.95 -0.25 -15.99
N GLY A 51 -4.80 -0.14 -15.33
CA GLY A 51 -4.10 1.13 -15.09
C GLY A 51 -3.57 1.85 -16.33
N ASN A 52 -3.62 1.23 -17.51
CA ASN A 52 -3.31 1.89 -18.78
C ASN A 52 -4.56 2.61 -19.36
N VAL A 53 -5.77 2.22 -18.96
CA VAL A 53 -7.03 2.74 -19.54
C VAL A 53 -7.80 3.58 -18.54
N LEU A 54 -7.80 3.17 -17.26
CA LEU A 54 -8.38 3.92 -16.16
C LEU A 54 -7.46 5.11 -15.84
N LEU A 55 -7.45 6.12 -16.71
CA LEU A 55 -6.53 7.26 -16.63
C LEU A 55 -6.65 8.01 -15.30
N SER A 56 -7.85 8.03 -14.71
CA SER A 56 -8.09 8.61 -13.38
C SER A 56 -7.30 7.93 -12.25
N LYS A 57 -6.94 6.65 -12.39
CA LYS A 57 -6.31 5.84 -11.33
C LYS A 57 -4.81 6.14 -11.18
N LYS A 58 -3.92 5.43 -11.88
CA LYS A 58 -2.48 5.58 -11.68
C LYS A 58 -1.89 6.78 -12.42
N CYS A 59 -2.43 7.09 -13.60
CA CYS A 59 -1.92 8.18 -14.44
C CYS A 59 -2.25 9.55 -13.84
N LEU A 60 -3.52 9.81 -13.52
CA LEU A 60 -3.95 11.05 -12.89
C LEU A 60 -3.65 11.05 -11.40
N ALA A 61 -4.25 10.14 -10.61
CA ALA A 61 -4.23 10.30 -9.16
C ALA A 61 -2.86 10.07 -8.49
N LEU A 62 -1.86 9.51 -9.19
CA LEU A 62 -0.49 9.44 -8.70
C LEU A 62 0.54 10.18 -9.55
N ARG A 63 0.65 9.92 -10.86
CA ARG A 63 1.73 10.54 -11.66
C ARG A 63 1.51 12.04 -11.87
N ILE A 64 0.41 12.43 -12.51
CA ILE A 64 0.06 13.85 -12.62
C ILE A 64 -0.21 14.45 -11.24
N GLY A 65 -0.91 13.71 -10.38
CA GLY A 65 -1.27 14.12 -9.02
C GLY A 65 -0.06 14.47 -8.17
N SER A 66 1.01 13.68 -8.17
CA SER A 66 2.22 13.95 -7.39
C SER A 66 2.96 15.20 -7.87
N TYR A 67 2.98 15.45 -9.18
CA TYR A 67 3.52 16.69 -9.73
C TYR A 67 2.71 17.91 -9.29
N LEU A 68 1.37 17.85 -9.40
CA LEU A 68 0.49 18.93 -8.93
C LEU A 68 0.61 19.14 -7.42
N ALA A 69 0.69 18.05 -6.66
CA ALA A 69 0.90 18.04 -5.22
C ALA A 69 2.17 18.76 -4.81
N GLN A 70 3.29 18.50 -5.51
CA GLN A 70 4.53 19.23 -5.31
C GLN A 70 4.35 20.74 -5.55
N LYS A 71 3.74 21.12 -6.68
CA LYS A 71 3.55 22.52 -7.07
C LYS A 71 2.62 23.29 -6.15
N GLN A 72 1.61 22.63 -5.61
CA GLN A 72 0.53 23.22 -4.83
C GLN A 72 0.68 22.98 -3.32
N GLY A 73 1.72 22.26 -2.89
CA GLY A 73 2.04 22.06 -1.48
C GLY A 73 1.16 21.04 -0.74
N TRP A 74 0.66 20.01 -1.42
CA TRP A 74 -0.04 18.85 -0.85
C TRP A 74 0.68 17.55 -1.25
N MET A 75 0.11 16.36 -1.03
CA MET A 75 0.76 15.06 -1.30
C MET A 75 -0.18 14.09 -2.02
N ALA A 76 0.30 13.40 -3.05
CA ALA A 76 -0.43 12.33 -3.72
C ALA A 76 0.36 11.03 -3.59
N GLU A 77 -0.16 10.08 -2.81
CA GLU A 77 0.60 8.92 -2.34
C GLU A 77 -0.10 7.61 -2.62
N HIS A 78 0.69 6.57 -2.89
CA HIS A 78 0.22 5.20 -3.10
C HIS A 78 -0.05 4.52 -1.75
N MET A 79 -1.05 5.03 -1.05
CA MET A 79 -1.41 4.62 0.30
C MET A 79 -2.88 4.24 0.39
N LEU A 80 -3.16 3.16 1.13
CA LEU A 80 -4.50 2.93 1.67
C LEU A 80 -4.80 3.95 2.77
N ILE A 81 -6.08 4.09 3.13
CA ILE A 81 -6.57 4.86 4.27
C ILE A 81 -7.59 4.02 5.04
N LEU A 82 -7.33 3.78 6.31
CA LEU A 82 -8.22 3.01 7.19
C LEU A 82 -8.51 3.78 8.48
N GLY A 83 -9.73 3.64 8.99
CA GLY A 83 -10.15 4.10 10.31
C GLY A 83 -10.03 2.98 11.33
N VAL A 84 -9.54 3.31 12.53
CA VAL A 84 -9.40 2.41 13.68
C VAL A 84 -10.11 3.05 14.85
N GLU A 85 -11.19 2.43 15.32
CA GLU A 85 -11.91 2.86 16.51
C GLU A 85 -11.64 1.88 17.65
N SER A 86 -11.10 2.39 18.76
CA SER A 86 -10.86 1.63 19.97
C SER A 86 -12.18 1.32 20.70
N PRO A 87 -12.21 0.35 21.63
CA PRO A 87 -13.38 0.06 22.46
C PRO A 87 -13.87 1.26 23.28
N GLU A 88 -12.99 2.21 23.59
CA GLU A 88 -13.32 3.46 24.28
C GLU A 88 -13.92 4.53 23.35
N GLY A 89 -14.12 4.22 22.07
CA GLY A 89 -14.71 5.12 21.08
C GLY A 89 -13.74 6.13 20.47
N ARG A 90 -12.43 6.00 20.72
CA ARG A 90 -11.41 6.87 20.11
C ARG A 90 -11.10 6.40 18.70
N LYS A 91 -11.27 7.28 17.72
CA LYS A 91 -11.06 6.98 16.29
C LYS A 91 -9.80 7.63 15.75
N HIS A 92 -8.95 6.81 15.14
CA HIS A 92 -7.71 7.20 14.48
C HIS A 92 -7.75 6.83 13.01
N TYR A 93 -7.16 7.66 12.15
CA TYR A 93 -6.96 7.32 10.74
C TYR A 93 -5.50 7.06 10.45
N VAL A 94 -5.25 5.96 9.74
CA VAL A 94 -3.92 5.48 9.40
C VAL A 94 -3.82 5.38 7.88
N VAL A 95 -2.70 5.86 7.33
CA VAL A 95 -2.34 5.63 5.93
C VAL A 95 -1.19 4.63 5.86
N ALA A 96 -1.20 3.76 4.86
CA ALA A 96 -0.12 2.78 4.69
C ALA A 96 0.31 2.59 3.24
N ALA A 97 1.61 2.75 2.99
CA ALA A 97 2.24 2.51 1.68
C ALA A 97 2.92 1.15 1.69
N PHE A 98 2.29 0.18 1.01
CA PHE A 98 2.90 -1.09 0.67
C PHE A 98 2.98 -1.23 -0.86
N PRO A 99 4.07 -1.77 -1.42
CA PRO A 99 4.16 -2.10 -2.83
C PRO A 99 3.00 -2.99 -3.31
N SER A 100 2.83 -3.09 -4.62
CA SER A 100 1.79 -3.93 -5.21
C SER A 100 1.90 -5.38 -4.73
N ALA A 101 0.78 -6.01 -4.41
CA ALA A 101 0.69 -7.37 -3.85
C ALA A 101 1.36 -7.59 -2.47
N CYS A 102 1.62 -6.52 -1.70
CA CYS A 102 2.12 -6.59 -0.33
C CYS A 102 1.04 -6.39 0.75
N GLY A 103 -0.23 -6.58 0.41
CA GLY A 103 -1.32 -6.68 1.40
C GLY A 103 -2.13 -5.41 1.66
N LYS A 104 -2.05 -4.37 0.82
CA LYS A 104 -2.83 -3.13 1.02
C LYS A 104 -4.33 -3.38 1.19
N THR A 105 -4.99 -4.03 0.23
CA THR A 105 -6.44 -4.29 0.29
C THR A 105 -6.82 -5.15 1.50
N ASN A 106 -6.02 -6.16 1.86
CA ASN A 106 -6.27 -6.98 3.07
C ASN A 106 -6.14 -6.15 4.35
N PHE A 107 -5.21 -5.21 4.41
CA PHE A 107 -5.00 -4.36 5.59
C PHE A 107 -6.05 -3.24 5.68
N ALA A 108 -6.43 -2.64 4.55
CA ALA A 108 -7.46 -1.60 4.48
C ALA A 108 -8.85 -2.14 4.88
N MET A 109 -9.10 -3.43 4.64
CA MET A 109 -10.35 -4.13 4.95
C MET A 109 -10.15 -5.17 6.05
N LEU A 110 -9.19 -4.95 6.95
CA LEU A 110 -8.81 -5.89 7.99
C LEU A 110 -9.99 -6.26 8.88
N ILE A 111 -10.09 -7.55 9.20
CA ILE A 111 -11.06 -8.06 10.17
C ILE A 111 -10.27 -8.47 11.42
N PRO A 112 -10.47 -7.77 12.55
CA PRO A 112 -9.84 -8.13 13.80
C PRO A 112 -10.18 -9.58 14.20
N PRO A 113 -9.25 -10.31 14.86
CA PRO A 113 -9.60 -11.61 15.41
C PRO A 113 -10.65 -11.44 16.50
N GLN A 114 -11.35 -12.53 16.83
CA GLN A 114 -12.49 -12.50 17.78
C GLN A 114 -12.17 -11.87 19.14
N HIS A 115 -10.91 -11.95 19.59
CA HIS A 115 -10.43 -11.31 20.82
C HIS A 115 -10.47 -9.77 20.75
N PHE A 116 -10.39 -9.17 19.55
CA PHE A 116 -10.48 -7.73 19.28
C PHE A 116 -11.84 -7.32 18.70
N LYS A 117 -12.92 -8.07 18.97
CA LYS A 117 -14.26 -7.80 18.41
C LYS A 117 -14.81 -6.39 18.69
N ASP A 118 -14.34 -5.76 19.77
CA ASP A 118 -14.78 -4.43 20.19
C ASP A 118 -13.99 -3.31 19.50
N TRP A 119 -12.92 -3.65 18.76
CA TRP A 119 -12.25 -2.72 17.85
C TRP A 119 -12.96 -2.71 16.50
N LYS A 120 -13.20 -1.53 15.96
CA LYS A 120 -13.81 -1.38 14.64
C LYS A 120 -12.79 -0.88 13.64
N ILE A 121 -12.72 -1.57 12.50
CA ILE A 121 -11.90 -1.17 11.36
C ILE A 121 -12.82 -0.78 10.22
N THR A 122 -12.58 0.40 9.66
CA THR A 122 -13.33 0.94 8.52
C THR A 122 -12.39 1.32 7.39
N THR A 123 -12.84 1.15 6.15
CA THR A 123 -12.03 1.44 4.94
C THR A 123 -12.46 2.78 4.36
N LEU A 124 -11.51 3.71 4.19
CA LEU A 124 -11.75 4.94 3.43
C LEU A 124 -11.23 4.81 1.98
N GLY A 125 -10.10 4.12 1.80
CA GLY A 125 -9.52 3.78 0.48
C GLY A 125 -8.46 2.69 0.60
N ASP A 126 -8.19 1.94 -0.47
CA ASP A 126 -7.26 0.79 -0.42
C ASP A 126 -5.97 0.97 -1.23
N ASP A 127 -5.81 2.08 -1.96
CA ASP A 127 -4.75 2.22 -2.95
C ASP A 127 -4.15 3.63 -3.09
N ILE A 128 -4.95 4.70 -3.01
CA ILE A 128 -4.47 6.07 -3.21
C ILE A 128 -4.96 6.99 -2.09
N ALA A 129 -4.07 7.85 -1.61
CA ALA A 129 -4.37 8.93 -0.66
C ALA A 129 -3.88 10.27 -1.20
N TRP A 130 -4.76 11.26 -1.20
CA TRP A 130 -4.38 12.67 -1.37
C TRP A 130 -4.39 13.35 -0.01
N MET A 131 -3.26 13.93 0.40
CA MET A 131 -3.09 14.50 1.73
C MET A 131 -2.74 15.98 1.69
N GLN A 132 -3.36 16.78 2.55
CA GLN A 132 -3.12 18.21 2.67
C GLN A 132 -2.90 18.60 4.13
N ILE A 133 -2.06 19.58 4.38
CA ILE A 133 -1.92 20.17 5.71
C ILE A 133 -3.13 21.06 6.01
N ARG A 134 -3.80 20.82 7.13
CA ARG A 134 -4.83 21.69 7.69
C ARG A 134 -4.61 21.80 9.19
N ASN A 135 -4.59 23.03 9.71
CA ASN A 135 -4.36 23.31 11.13
C ASN A 135 -3.13 22.57 11.70
N GLY A 136 -2.04 22.53 10.92
CA GLY A 136 -0.77 21.91 11.32
C GLY A 136 -0.74 20.37 11.32
N ARG A 137 -1.77 19.70 10.81
CA ARG A 137 -1.87 18.23 10.69
C ARG A 137 -2.19 17.80 9.26
N LEU A 138 -1.82 16.57 8.88
CA LEU A 138 -2.19 15.99 7.59
C LEU A 138 -3.63 15.46 7.62
N TYR A 139 -4.40 15.80 6.59
CA TYR A 139 -5.73 15.28 6.32
C TYR A 139 -5.74 14.54 4.98
N ALA A 140 -6.34 13.35 4.92
CA ALA A 140 -6.37 12.53 3.72
C ALA A 140 -7.77 12.37 3.13
N VAL A 141 -7.86 12.31 1.81
CA VAL A 141 -9.03 11.84 1.06
C VAL A 141 -8.62 10.67 0.16
N ASN A 142 -9.57 9.75 -0.08
CA ASN A 142 -9.46 8.78 -1.15
C ASN A 142 -10.02 9.42 -2.44
N PRO A 143 -9.23 9.61 -3.52
CA PRO A 143 -9.72 10.17 -4.76
C PRO A 143 -10.50 9.16 -5.63
N GLU A 144 -10.63 7.89 -5.21
CA GLU A 144 -11.19 6.81 -6.02
C GLU A 144 -12.65 6.47 -5.73
N ASN A 145 -13.36 6.07 -6.79
CA ASN A 145 -14.77 5.62 -6.87
C ASN A 145 -15.10 4.21 -6.32
N GLY A 146 -14.08 3.41 -6.02
CA GLY A 146 -14.19 1.95 -6.02
C GLY A 146 -12.85 1.23 -5.95
N TYR A 147 -12.91 -0.10 -5.97
CA TYR A 147 -11.73 -0.96 -5.82
C TYR A 147 -11.40 -1.65 -7.12
N PHE A 148 -10.11 -1.67 -7.47
CA PHE A 148 -9.57 -2.40 -8.62
C PHE A 148 -8.53 -3.44 -8.17
N GLY A 149 -8.99 -4.41 -7.40
CA GLY A 149 -8.15 -5.37 -6.67
C GLY A 149 -7.74 -6.58 -7.50
N VAL A 150 -6.61 -7.19 -7.13
CA VAL A 150 -6.18 -8.51 -7.63
C VAL A 150 -7.12 -9.58 -7.07
N VAL A 151 -7.72 -10.42 -7.92
CA VAL A 151 -8.66 -11.44 -7.43
C VAL A 151 -7.99 -12.72 -6.90
N PRO A 152 -6.93 -13.30 -7.53
CA PRO A 152 -6.36 -14.56 -7.06
C PRO A 152 -5.87 -14.49 -5.61
N GLY A 153 -6.21 -15.51 -4.82
CA GLY A 153 -5.97 -15.55 -3.37
C GLY A 153 -7.03 -14.84 -2.51
N THR A 154 -7.99 -14.12 -3.09
CA THR A 154 -9.11 -13.53 -2.35
C THR A 154 -10.12 -14.63 -2.01
N SER A 155 -10.50 -14.71 -0.73
CA SER A 155 -11.45 -15.70 -0.20
C SER A 155 -12.05 -15.21 1.11
N TYR A 156 -13.10 -15.86 1.63
CA TYR A 156 -13.59 -15.62 2.99
C TYR A 156 -12.58 -16.03 4.07
N LYS A 157 -11.48 -16.71 3.73
CA LYS A 157 -10.39 -16.94 4.68
C LYS A 157 -9.44 -15.76 4.74
N SER A 158 -9.15 -15.14 3.59
CA SER A 158 -8.13 -14.08 3.48
C SER A 158 -8.70 -12.66 3.58
N ASN A 159 -9.88 -12.41 3.01
CA ASN A 159 -10.57 -11.13 3.04
C ASN A 159 -12.10 -11.28 2.81
N PRO A 160 -12.88 -11.61 3.86
CA PRO A 160 -14.35 -11.63 3.80
C PRO A 160 -15.00 -10.35 3.33
N ASN A 161 -14.46 -9.19 3.68
CA ASN A 161 -15.01 -7.90 3.29
C ASN A 161 -14.88 -7.70 1.77
N ALA A 162 -13.74 -8.06 1.18
CA ALA A 162 -13.59 -8.08 -0.27
C ALA A 162 -14.56 -9.06 -0.95
N MET A 163 -14.71 -10.29 -0.42
CA MET A 163 -15.68 -11.25 -0.97
C MET A 163 -17.12 -10.74 -0.98
N LYS A 164 -17.54 -10.06 0.10
CA LYS A 164 -18.86 -9.41 0.17
C LYS A 164 -18.97 -8.25 -0.82
N SER A 165 -17.92 -7.45 -0.96
CA SER A 165 -17.89 -6.29 -1.86
C SER A 165 -18.00 -6.67 -3.34
N ILE A 166 -17.47 -7.84 -3.72
CA ILE A 166 -17.44 -8.30 -5.11
C ILE A 166 -18.61 -9.18 -5.49
N ALA A 167 -19.54 -9.46 -4.57
CA ALA A 167 -20.63 -10.42 -4.79
C ALA A 167 -21.70 -9.93 -5.79
N HIS A 168 -21.77 -8.63 -6.07
CA HIS A 168 -22.69 -8.02 -7.02
C HIS A 168 -22.09 -6.74 -7.62
N ASP A 169 -22.68 -6.25 -8.71
CA ASP A 169 -22.28 -5.02 -9.42
C ASP A 169 -20.78 -4.93 -9.74
N THR A 170 -20.14 -6.08 -9.99
CA THR A 170 -18.69 -6.20 -10.13
C THR A 170 -18.32 -6.64 -11.54
N LEU A 171 -17.33 -5.96 -12.12
CA LEU A 171 -16.71 -6.38 -13.37
C LEU A 171 -15.48 -7.22 -13.07
N TYR A 172 -15.41 -8.42 -13.66
CA TYR A 172 -14.24 -9.29 -13.57
C TYR A 172 -13.44 -9.25 -14.88
N THR A 173 -12.12 -9.32 -14.78
CA THR A 173 -11.22 -9.34 -15.93
C THR A 173 -10.21 -10.47 -15.78
N ASN A 174 -10.14 -11.37 -16.76
CA ASN A 174 -9.24 -12.52 -16.85
C ASN A 174 -9.39 -13.54 -15.71
N VAL A 175 -10.60 -13.75 -15.21
CA VAL A 175 -10.94 -14.85 -14.29
C VAL A 175 -11.48 -16.05 -15.07
N ALA A 176 -11.59 -17.22 -14.42
CA ALA A 176 -12.26 -18.36 -15.02
C ALA A 176 -13.78 -18.21 -14.95
N LEU A 177 -14.49 -18.76 -15.92
CA LEU A 177 -15.95 -18.83 -15.98
C LEU A 177 -16.40 -20.28 -15.76
N THR A 178 -17.20 -20.50 -14.73
CA THR A 178 -17.74 -21.83 -14.40
C THR A 178 -18.98 -22.15 -15.23
N ASP A 179 -19.33 -23.44 -15.33
CA ASP A 179 -20.43 -23.92 -16.18
C ASP A 179 -21.82 -23.38 -15.79
N ASP A 180 -22.01 -22.97 -14.53
CA ASP A 180 -23.24 -22.36 -14.03
C ASP A 180 -23.26 -20.82 -14.16
N GLY A 181 -22.22 -20.25 -14.76
CA GLY A 181 -22.09 -18.82 -15.02
C GLY A 181 -21.47 -18.00 -13.88
N ASP A 182 -20.99 -18.61 -12.79
CA ASP A 182 -20.19 -17.92 -11.78
C ASP A 182 -18.71 -17.80 -12.20
N VAL A 183 -17.93 -17.02 -11.45
CA VAL A 183 -16.49 -16.84 -11.64
C VAL A 183 -15.67 -17.71 -10.69
N TRP A 184 -14.49 -18.12 -11.13
CA TRP A 184 -13.52 -18.85 -10.31
C TRP A 184 -12.07 -18.35 -10.49
N TRP A 185 -11.26 -18.52 -9.44
CA TRP A 185 -9.83 -18.22 -9.44
C TRP A 185 -9.09 -19.07 -8.41
N GLU A 186 -7.78 -19.17 -8.56
CA GLU A 186 -6.91 -19.88 -7.62
C GLU A 186 -7.01 -19.29 -6.21
N GLY A 187 -7.38 -20.14 -5.25
CA GLY A 187 -7.53 -19.74 -3.85
C GLY A 187 -8.90 -19.17 -3.50
N LYS A 188 -9.89 -19.19 -4.41
CA LYS A 188 -11.30 -18.97 -4.07
C LYS A 188 -11.78 -20.02 -3.06
N ASN A 189 -12.84 -19.71 -2.32
CA ASN A 189 -13.49 -20.65 -1.41
C ASN A 189 -14.01 -21.90 -2.12
N GLY A 190 -13.95 -23.05 -1.43
CA GLY A 190 -14.47 -24.33 -1.91
C GLY A 190 -13.46 -25.13 -2.72
N ALA A 191 -13.90 -26.29 -3.22
CA ALA A 191 -13.12 -27.09 -4.15
C ALA A 191 -13.05 -26.38 -5.52
N PRO A 192 -11.98 -26.57 -6.32
CA PRO A 192 -11.99 -26.15 -7.71
C PRO A 192 -13.15 -26.83 -8.45
N PRO A 193 -13.78 -26.15 -9.43
CA PRO A 193 -14.85 -26.75 -10.22
C PRO A 193 -14.31 -27.94 -11.02
N ALA A 194 -15.16 -28.92 -11.30
CA ALA A 194 -14.77 -30.06 -12.13
C ALA A 194 -14.37 -29.62 -13.55
N HIS A 195 -15.01 -28.55 -14.04
CA HIS A 195 -14.79 -27.92 -15.32
C HIS A 195 -15.04 -26.40 -15.24
N ALA A 196 -14.29 -25.61 -16.01
CA ALA A 196 -14.48 -24.18 -16.22
C ALA A 196 -13.85 -23.75 -17.56
N ILE A 197 -14.17 -22.57 -18.04
CA ILE A 197 -13.43 -21.91 -19.12
C ILE A 197 -12.36 -21.00 -18.49
N ASP A 198 -11.10 -21.20 -18.87
CA ASP A 198 -10.00 -20.37 -18.38
C ASP A 198 -10.04 -18.94 -18.92
N TRP A 199 -9.19 -18.08 -18.37
CA TRP A 199 -9.07 -16.68 -18.76
C TRP A 199 -8.64 -16.45 -20.23
N ARG A 200 -8.17 -17.48 -20.94
CA ARG A 200 -7.81 -17.45 -22.37
C ARG A 200 -8.94 -17.98 -23.25
N GLY A 201 -10.02 -18.50 -22.67
CA GLY A 201 -11.17 -19.07 -23.38
C GLY A 201 -11.06 -20.57 -23.68
N ASN A 202 -10.15 -21.30 -23.03
CA ASN A 202 -10.01 -22.75 -23.21
C ASN A 202 -10.70 -23.53 -22.09
N ASP A 203 -11.08 -24.78 -22.36
CA ASP A 203 -11.53 -25.71 -21.32
C ASP A 203 -10.44 -25.93 -20.27
N TRP A 204 -10.85 -25.88 -19.00
CA TRP A 204 -9.99 -26.04 -17.84
C TRP A 204 -10.58 -27.03 -16.86
N THR A 205 -9.72 -27.88 -16.31
CA THR A 205 -10.05 -28.84 -15.27
C THR A 205 -8.95 -28.79 -14.20
N PRO A 206 -9.18 -29.28 -12.96
CA PRO A 206 -8.14 -29.26 -11.92
C PRO A 206 -6.80 -29.91 -12.31
N PRO A 207 -6.74 -30.95 -13.17
CA PRO A 207 -5.48 -31.48 -13.70
C PRO A 207 -4.75 -30.62 -14.75
N SER A 208 -5.37 -29.54 -15.25
CA SER A 208 -4.74 -28.65 -16.25
C SER A 208 -3.45 -28.03 -15.72
N LYS A 209 -2.43 -27.92 -16.57
CA LYS A 209 -1.13 -27.34 -16.19
C LYS A 209 -1.18 -25.81 -16.06
N GLU A 210 -2.04 -25.17 -16.85
CA GLU A 210 -2.23 -23.72 -16.83
C GLU A 210 -3.19 -23.31 -15.70
N LYS A 211 -3.04 -22.08 -15.22
CA LYS A 211 -3.95 -21.47 -14.26
C LYS A 211 -5.28 -21.09 -14.92
N ALA A 212 -6.39 -21.30 -14.21
CA ALA A 212 -7.72 -20.94 -14.69
C ALA A 212 -7.89 -19.41 -14.74
N ALA A 213 -7.39 -18.68 -13.73
CA ALA A 213 -7.37 -17.22 -13.74
C ALA A 213 -5.96 -16.69 -13.99
N HIS A 214 -5.86 -15.56 -14.68
CA HIS A 214 -4.57 -14.89 -14.86
C HIS A 214 -4.04 -14.43 -13.48
N PRO A 215 -2.73 -14.53 -13.16
CA PRO A 215 -2.19 -14.10 -11.86
C PRO A 215 -2.44 -12.63 -11.49
N ASN A 216 -2.63 -11.78 -12.50
CA ASN A 216 -3.01 -10.37 -12.36
C ASN A 216 -4.46 -10.09 -12.82
N SER A 217 -5.33 -11.10 -12.75
CA SER A 217 -6.78 -10.91 -12.95
C SER A 217 -7.37 -10.02 -11.86
N ARG A 218 -8.44 -9.30 -12.22
CA ARG A 218 -8.96 -8.18 -11.42
C ARG A 218 -10.45 -8.29 -11.22
N PHE A 219 -10.90 -7.73 -10.11
CA PHE A 219 -12.27 -7.26 -9.95
C PHE A 219 -12.27 -5.72 -9.96
N ALA A 220 -13.33 -5.13 -10.51
CA ALA A 220 -13.66 -3.72 -10.38
C ALA A 220 -15.05 -3.61 -9.73
N THR A 221 -15.12 -3.14 -8.48
CA THR A 221 -16.37 -3.05 -7.72
C THR A 221 -16.55 -1.64 -7.11
N PRO A 222 -17.78 -1.10 -7.06
CA PRO A 222 -18.08 0.13 -6.34
C PRO A 222 -17.69 0.05 -4.86
N MET A 223 -17.08 1.09 -4.29
CA MET A 223 -16.68 1.04 -2.87
C MET A 223 -17.87 0.97 -1.91
N ARG A 224 -19.04 1.46 -2.32
CA ARG A 224 -20.31 1.34 -1.59
C ARG A 224 -20.73 -0.10 -1.28
N ASN A 225 -20.19 -1.09 -1.99
CA ASN A 225 -20.45 -2.50 -1.73
C ASN A 225 -19.62 -3.01 -0.53
N ASN A 226 -18.66 -2.24 -0.03
CA ASN A 226 -17.85 -2.62 1.12
C ASN A 226 -18.65 -2.54 2.41
N PRO A 227 -18.84 -3.67 3.12
CA PRO A 227 -19.62 -3.69 4.36
C PRO A 227 -18.97 -2.91 5.51
N VAL A 228 -17.70 -2.53 5.38
CA VAL A 228 -16.95 -1.73 6.35
C VAL A 228 -16.47 -0.40 5.76
N LEU A 229 -17.18 0.15 4.77
CA LEU A 229 -16.89 1.49 4.24
C LEU A 229 -16.99 2.53 5.37
N ASP A 230 -15.98 3.40 5.48
CA ASP A 230 -15.96 4.46 6.48
C ASP A 230 -17.03 5.51 6.16
N PRO A 231 -17.82 5.98 7.15
CA PRO A 231 -18.87 6.97 6.92
C PRO A 231 -18.32 8.33 6.46
N GLU A 232 -17.04 8.63 6.68
CA GLU A 232 -16.43 9.91 6.30
C GLU A 232 -15.90 9.91 4.85
N VAL A 233 -16.11 8.85 4.06
CA VAL A 233 -15.56 8.71 2.70
C VAL A 233 -15.98 9.82 1.75
N GLU A 234 -17.18 10.38 1.93
CA GLU A 234 -17.71 11.47 1.09
C GLU A 234 -17.59 12.87 1.73
N ARG A 235 -16.95 13.00 2.90
CA ARG A 235 -16.87 14.29 3.64
C ARG A 235 -16.22 15.42 2.82
N GLY A 236 -15.35 15.08 1.86
CA GLY A 236 -14.64 16.03 1.00
C GLY A 236 -13.54 16.86 1.70
N GLU A 237 -13.63 17.07 3.01
CA GLU A 237 -12.61 17.73 3.82
C GLU A 237 -11.42 16.82 4.18
N GLY A 238 -11.61 15.51 4.03
CA GLY A 238 -10.65 14.49 4.45
C GLY A 238 -10.65 14.21 5.95
N VAL A 239 -9.85 13.23 6.34
CA VAL A 239 -9.75 12.71 7.71
C VAL A 239 -8.36 12.94 8.30
N PRO A 240 -8.22 13.30 9.59
CA PRO A 240 -6.93 13.63 10.19
C PRO A 240 -6.07 12.38 10.41
N ILE A 241 -4.87 12.37 9.83
CA ILE A 241 -3.97 11.22 9.89
C ILE A 241 -3.22 11.19 11.22
N SER A 242 -3.25 10.05 11.90
CA SER A 242 -2.51 9.76 13.14
C SER A 242 -1.19 9.06 12.87
N ALA A 243 -1.16 8.13 11.92
CA ALA A 243 0.02 7.36 11.60
C ALA A 243 0.20 7.15 10.09
N ILE A 244 1.46 7.10 9.67
CA ILE A 244 1.89 6.67 8.34
C ILE A 244 2.67 5.36 8.52
N ILE A 245 2.31 4.33 7.76
CA ILE A 245 2.98 3.03 7.82
C ILE A 245 3.64 2.74 6.47
N PHE A 246 4.95 2.55 6.47
CA PHE A 246 5.67 1.94 5.35
C PHE A 246 5.83 0.44 5.57
N GLY A 247 5.92 -0.33 4.50
CA GLY A 247 6.18 -1.76 4.63
C GLY A 247 6.37 -2.45 3.28
N GLY A 248 7.04 -3.58 3.31
CA GLY A 248 7.33 -4.38 2.13
C GLY A 248 7.48 -5.85 2.48
N ARG A 249 7.54 -6.70 1.46
CA ARG A 249 7.84 -8.12 1.66
C ARG A 249 9.33 -8.29 1.90
N ARG A 250 9.70 -8.67 3.12
CA ARG A 250 11.09 -8.96 3.51
C ARG A 250 11.13 -10.25 4.32
N SER A 251 11.81 -11.27 3.81
CA SER A 251 11.98 -12.54 4.52
C SER A 251 12.89 -12.44 5.74
N ASP A 252 13.80 -11.47 5.75
CA ASP A 252 14.82 -11.24 6.77
C ASP A 252 14.98 -9.73 7.06
N THR A 253 15.97 -9.37 7.88
CA THR A 253 16.43 -8.02 8.21
C THR A 253 15.43 -7.13 8.98
N MET A 254 14.22 -6.96 8.44
CA MET A 254 13.22 -6.02 8.95
C MET A 254 12.35 -6.69 10.02
N PRO A 255 12.24 -6.11 11.24
CA PRO A 255 11.37 -6.64 12.27
C PRO A 255 9.88 -6.39 11.95
N LEU A 256 8.99 -7.03 12.72
CA LEU A 256 7.54 -6.93 12.51
C LEU A 256 7.02 -5.50 12.44
N VAL A 257 7.45 -4.65 13.38
CA VAL A 257 7.07 -3.24 13.45
C VAL A 257 8.11 -2.44 14.20
N PHE A 258 8.38 -1.22 13.73
CA PHE A 258 9.13 -0.21 14.48
C PHE A 258 8.65 1.20 14.14
N GLN A 259 8.76 2.12 15.08
CA GLN A 259 8.45 3.54 14.91
C GLN A 259 9.72 4.32 14.57
N ALA A 260 9.64 5.26 13.64
CA ALA A 260 10.70 6.24 13.39
C ALA A 260 10.96 7.13 14.61
N PHE A 261 12.13 7.78 14.64
CA PHE A 261 12.49 8.69 15.74
C PHE A 261 11.79 10.04 15.60
N ASP A 262 11.65 10.49 14.36
CA ASP A 262 11.05 11.75 13.98
C ASP A 262 10.63 11.67 12.50
N TRP A 263 10.08 12.77 11.99
CA TRP A 263 9.63 12.86 10.60
C TRP A 263 10.75 12.60 9.60
N ASN A 264 11.93 13.20 9.76
CA ASN A 264 13.04 13.07 8.81
C ASN A 264 13.58 11.65 8.76
N HIS A 265 13.66 10.98 9.93
CA HIS A 265 13.99 9.56 9.99
C HIS A 265 12.91 8.73 9.29
N GLY A 266 11.62 9.05 9.49
CA GLY A 266 10.53 8.38 8.80
C GLY A 266 10.55 8.56 7.27
N VAL A 267 10.92 9.75 6.77
CA VAL A 267 11.15 9.98 5.33
C VAL A 267 12.30 9.12 4.83
N TYR A 268 13.39 9.00 5.59
CA TYR A 268 14.48 8.09 5.24
C TYR A 268 14.02 6.63 5.14
N LEU A 269 13.24 6.14 6.10
CA LEU A 269 12.69 4.77 6.07
C LEU A 269 11.78 4.54 4.86
N GLY A 270 10.96 5.52 4.50
CA GLY A 270 10.16 5.47 3.27
C GLY A 270 11.04 5.47 2.02
N ALA A 271 12.08 6.30 1.98
CA ALA A 271 12.96 6.47 0.82
C ALA A 271 13.79 5.22 0.52
N THR A 272 14.16 4.47 1.56
CA THR A 272 14.95 3.23 1.42
C THR A 272 14.09 1.97 1.43
N MET A 273 12.76 2.09 1.50
CA MET A 273 11.85 0.96 1.55
C MET A 273 12.12 -0.02 0.40
N ALA A 274 12.13 -1.30 0.73
CA ALA A 274 12.33 -2.38 -0.23
C ALA A 274 11.29 -3.48 -0.05
N SER A 275 11.06 -4.21 -1.14
CA SER A 275 10.21 -5.38 -1.15
C SER A 275 10.79 -6.41 -2.12
N GLU A 276 10.67 -7.68 -1.76
CA GLU A 276 10.90 -8.78 -2.68
C GLU A 276 9.96 -8.68 -3.88
N THR A 277 10.49 -8.96 -5.07
CA THR A 277 9.74 -9.09 -6.31
C THR A 277 8.71 -10.22 -6.19
N THR A 278 7.45 -9.88 -6.45
CA THR A 278 6.35 -10.84 -6.56
C THR A 278 6.15 -11.24 -8.02
N ALA A 279 5.34 -12.27 -8.26
CA ALA A 279 4.95 -12.68 -9.61
C ALA A 279 4.21 -11.58 -10.42
N ALA A 280 3.78 -10.48 -9.76
CA ALA A 280 3.11 -9.36 -10.41
C ALA A 280 4.07 -8.34 -11.05
N ALA A 281 5.37 -8.39 -10.72
CA ALA A 281 6.39 -7.55 -11.34
C ALA A 281 7.13 -8.34 -12.43
N THR A 282 7.42 -7.69 -13.56
CA THR A 282 8.32 -8.25 -14.59
C THR A 282 9.73 -8.37 -14.02
N GLY A 283 10.18 -9.59 -13.70
CA GLY A 283 11.51 -9.88 -13.14
C GLY A 283 11.62 -11.25 -12.47
N ALA A 284 12.82 -11.62 -12.01
CA ALA A 284 13.03 -12.82 -11.21
C ALA A 284 12.36 -12.68 -9.83
N VAL A 285 11.62 -13.69 -9.37
CA VAL A 285 10.87 -13.70 -8.10
C VAL A 285 11.83 -13.81 -6.91
N GLY A 286 11.57 -13.09 -5.82
CA GLY A 286 12.32 -13.17 -4.57
C GLY A 286 13.57 -12.27 -4.48
N GLN A 287 13.80 -11.39 -5.45
CA GLN A 287 14.87 -10.39 -5.36
C GLN A 287 14.38 -9.15 -4.62
N VAL A 288 15.15 -8.68 -3.64
CA VAL A 288 14.87 -7.43 -2.92
C VAL A 288 15.06 -6.25 -3.87
N ARG A 289 13.98 -5.53 -4.16
CA ARG A 289 13.99 -4.31 -4.98
C ARG A 289 13.58 -3.11 -4.12
N ARG A 290 14.29 -2.00 -4.27
CA ARG A 290 13.92 -0.73 -3.66
C ARG A 290 12.68 -0.16 -4.35
N ASP A 291 11.70 0.25 -3.55
CA ASP A 291 10.47 0.89 -4.00
C ASP A 291 10.14 2.04 -3.04
N PRO A 292 10.85 3.19 -3.16
CA PRO A 292 10.72 4.30 -2.23
C PRO A 292 9.26 4.75 -2.10
N MET A 293 8.75 4.78 -0.87
CA MET A 293 7.35 5.13 -0.56
C MET A 293 6.29 4.34 -1.34
N ALA A 294 6.65 3.19 -1.95
CA ALA A 294 5.84 2.45 -2.91
C ALA A 294 5.46 3.27 -4.16
N MET A 295 6.25 4.28 -4.48
CA MET A 295 6.01 5.28 -5.53
C MET A 295 6.95 5.15 -6.73
N LEU A 296 7.86 4.16 -6.77
CA LEU A 296 8.83 4.04 -7.87
C LEU A 296 8.20 4.03 -9.28
N PRO A 297 7.08 3.32 -9.56
CA PRO A 297 6.44 3.36 -10.87
C PRO A 297 5.43 4.51 -11.05
N PHE A 298 5.29 5.39 -10.06
CA PHE A 298 4.19 6.36 -9.95
C PHE A 298 4.63 7.81 -9.66
N CYS A 299 5.87 8.05 -9.26
CA CYS A 299 6.38 9.42 -9.09
C CYS A 299 6.34 10.17 -10.43
N GLY A 300 5.66 11.31 -10.48
CA GLY A 300 5.47 12.11 -11.70
C GLY A 300 6.61 13.07 -12.03
N TYR A 301 7.64 13.14 -11.19
CA TYR A 301 8.75 14.08 -11.30
C TYR A 301 10.02 13.49 -10.69
N ASN A 302 11.10 14.28 -10.59
CA ASN A 302 12.37 13.80 -10.08
C ASN A 302 12.23 13.23 -8.65
N ILE A 303 12.74 12.02 -8.43
CA ILE A 303 12.57 11.32 -7.15
C ILE A 303 13.31 12.01 -5.98
N GLY A 304 14.42 12.69 -6.24
CA GLY A 304 15.14 13.49 -5.24
C GLY A 304 14.34 14.71 -4.81
N ASP A 305 13.65 15.36 -5.76
CA ASP A 305 12.71 16.44 -5.46
C ASP A 305 11.49 15.94 -4.70
N TYR A 306 11.05 14.70 -4.96
CA TYR A 306 9.97 14.06 -4.21
C TYR A 306 10.36 13.82 -2.75
N PHE A 307 11.57 13.32 -2.49
CA PHE A 307 12.09 13.21 -1.13
C PHE A 307 12.22 14.56 -0.43
N ARG A 308 12.71 15.59 -1.15
CA ARG A 308 12.77 16.95 -0.61
C ARG A 308 11.39 17.48 -0.25
N HIS A 309 10.40 17.24 -1.10
CA HIS A 309 9.02 17.62 -0.84
C HIS A 309 8.49 17.02 0.46
N TRP A 310 8.71 15.72 0.70
CA TRP A 310 8.38 15.07 1.97
C TRP A 310 9.04 15.74 3.19
N LEU A 311 10.32 16.13 3.08
CA LEU A 311 11.02 16.85 4.15
C LEU A 311 10.43 18.25 4.38
N GLU A 312 10.10 18.99 3.32
CA GLU A 312 9.48 20.31 3.42
C GLU A 312 8.05 20.25 4.01
N ILE A 313 7.26 19.22 3.68
CA ILE A 313 5.97 18.98 4.33
C ILE A 313 6.14 18.88 5.85
N GLY A 314 7.13 18.11 6.30
CA GLY A 314 7.44 17.92 7.73
C GLY A 314 7.66 19.22 8.48
N LYS A 315 8.39 20.16 7.88
CA LYS A 315 8.69 21.48 8.48
C LYS A 315 7.45 22.34 8.70
N ARG A 316 6.35 22.08 7.97
CA ARG A 316 5.09 22.82 8.08
C ARG A 316 4.09 22.17 9.04
N LEU A 317 4.38 20.97 9.57
CA LEU A 317 3.52 20.26 10.50
C LEU A 317 3.85 20.66 11.94
N THR A 318 2.83 21.05 12.70
CA THR A 318 2.96 21.28 14.15
C THR A 318 2.56 20.04 14.94
N ASN A 319 1.77 19.15 14.34
CA ASN A 319 1.39 17.85 14.89
C ASN A 319 1.53 16.79 13.78
N PRO A 320 2.77 16.38 13.45
CA PRO A 320 3.00 15.38 12.41
C PRO A 320 2.47 14.01 12.85
N PRO A 321 1.90 13.20 11.94
CA PRO A 321 1.59 11.82 12.26
C PRO A 321 2.88 11.05 12.55
N LEU A 322 2.78 10.04 13.42
CA LEU A 322 3.91 9.14 13.70
C LEU A 322 4.16 8.25 12.49
N ILE A 323 5.43 7.98 12.18
CA ILE A 323 5.83 7.14 11.05
C ILE A 323 6.30 5.79 11.58
N PHE A 324 5.81 4.72 10.97
CA PHE A 324 6.17 3.34 11.30
C PHE A 324 6.63 2.60 10.06
N ASN A 325 7.39 1.53 10.28
CA ASN A 325 7.69 0.53 9.27
C ASN A 325 7.27 -0.84 9.78
N VAL A 326 6.65 -1.65 8.91
CA VAL A 326 6.16 -2.99 9.24
C VAL A 326 6.67 -4.03 8.24
N ASN A 327 6.80 -5.27 8.72
CA ASN A 327 7.11 -6.43 7.90
C ASN A 327 6.30 -7.66 8.32
N TRP A 328 5.27 -7.99 7.54
CA TRP A 328 4.43 -9.18 7.76
C TRP A 328 5.09 -10.49 7.31
N PHE A 329 6.21 -10.40 6.61
CA PHE A 329 6.71 -11.48 5.75
C PHE A 329 8.01 -12.09 6.23
N ARG A 330 8.49 -11.71 7.42
CA ARG A 330 9.70 -12.28 8.01
C ARG A 330 9.53 -13.79 8.18
N LYS A 331 10.57 -14.53 7.83
CA LYS A 331 10.63 -15.99 7.95
C LYS A 331 11.69 -16.38 8.96
N GLY A 332 11.44 -17.48 9.66
CA GLY A 332 12.46 -18.11 10.49
C GLY A 332 13.43 -18.95 9.66
N THR A 333 14.41 -19.53 10.34
CA THR A 333 15.39 -20.45 9.75
C THR A 333 14.77 -21.70 9.14
N ASP A 334 13.56 -22.07 9.57
CA ASP A 334 12.75 -23.16 9.01
C ASP A 334 12.01 -22.79 7.71
N GLY A 335 12.18 -21.54 7.22
CA GLY A 335 11.54 -21.02 6.02
C GLY A 335 10.06 -20.67 6.20
N LYS A 336 9.48 -20.83 7.40
CA LYS A 336 8.09 -20.50 7.71
C LYS A 336 7.96 -19.06 8.18
N PHE A 337 6.81 -18.44 7.90
CA PHE A 337 6.51 -17.10 8.40
C PHE A 337 6.54 -17.07 9.93
N LEU A 338 7.16 -16.02 10.47
CA LEU A 338 7.20 -15.73 11.89
C LEU A 338 5.87 -15.18 12.42
N TRP A 339 5.09 -14.55 11.53
CA TRP A 339 3.86 -13.87 11.86
C TRP A 339 2.68 -14.42 11.04
N PRO A 340 1.51 -14.67 11.65
CA PRO A 340 0.34 -15.20 10.94
C PRO A 340 -0.25 -14.23 9.90
N GLY A 341 -0.11 -12.92 10.10
CA GLY A 341 -0.61 -11.91 9.17
C GLY A 341 -2.14 -11.75 9.21
N PHE A 342 -2.71 -11.21 8.13
CA PHE A 342 -4.16 -11.03 7.95
C PHE A 342 -4.81 -10.31 9.16
N GLY A 343 -5.82 -10.91 9.79
CA GLY A 343 -6.52 -10.33 10.93
C GLY A 343 -5.60 -10.06 12.12
N ASP A 344 -4.58 -10.88 12.34
CA ASP A 344 -3.66 -10.70 13.46
C ASP A 344 -2.80 -9.44 13.33
N ASN A 345 -2.69 -8.84 12.14
CA ASN A 345 -2.08 -7.52 11.98
C ASN A 345 -2.80 -6.43 12.82
N MET A 346 -4.01 -6.70 13.32
CA MET A 346 -4.69 -5.88 14.34
C MET A 346 -3.82 -5.66 15.58
N ARG A 347 -3.02 -6.65 16.01
CA ARG A 347 -2.16 -6.55 17.19
C ARG A 347 -1.09 -5.48 17.04
N VAL A 348 -0.52 -5.40 15.83
CA VAL A 348 0.44 -4.35 15.46
C VAL A 348 -0.26 -3.00 15.29
N LEU A 349 -1.45 -2.99 14.69
CA LEU A 349 -2.23 -1.77 14.54
C LEU A 349 -2.63 -1.18 15.90
N LYS A 350 -3.01 -2.02 16.87
CA LYS A 350 -3.23 -1.60 18.25
C LYS A 350 -1.98 -0.95 18.84
N TRP A 351 -0.81 -1.58 18.71
CA TRP A 351 0.44 -0.99 19.21
C TRP A 351 0.73 0.37 18.55
N VAL A 352 0.50 0.50 17.24
CA VAL A 352 0.61 1.78 16.51
C VAL A 352 -0.34 2.84 17.09
N ILE A 353 -1.60 2.49 17.36
CA ILE A 353 -2.58 3.41 17.97
C ILE A 353 -2.17 3.78 19.40
N ASP A 354 -1.79 2.82 20.23
CA ASP A 354 -1.33 3.07 21.60
C ASP A 354 -0.14 4.06 21.60
N ARG A 355 0.80 3.93 20.65
CA ARG A 355 1.91 4.88 20.46
C ARG A 355 1.43 6.26 20.02
N CYS A 356 0.41 6.35 19.17
CA CYS A 356 -0.21 7.63 18.79
C CYS A 356 -0.96 8.31 19.96
N GLU A 357 -1.41 7.53 20.93
CA GLU A 357 -2.05 8.01 22.17
C GLU A 357 -1.02 8.33 23.28
N GLY A 358 0.28 8.21 23.01
CA GLY A 358 1.34 8.59 23.94
C GLY A 358 1.84 7.47 24.84
N SER A 359 1.46 6.21 24.58
CA SER A 359 2.00 5.05 25.33
C SER A 359 3.52 4.98 25.21
N GLU A 360 4.23 4.84 26.32
CA GLU A 360 5.70 4.65 26.37
C GLU A 360 6.14 3.20 26.12
N ALA A 361 5.25 2.33 25.67
CA ALA A 361 5.47 0.92 25.41
C ALA A 361 6.41 0.66 24.21
N ALA A 362 7.69 1.02 24.34
CA ALA A 362 8.71 0.79 23.34
C ALA A 362 10.14 0.79 23.90
N VAL A 363 11.07 0.15 23.20
CA VAL A 363 12.51 0.13 23.45
C VAL A 363 13.24 0.79 22.29
N LYS A 364 14.20 1.67 22.59
CA LYS A 364 15.05 2.29 21.58
C LYS A 364 16.00 1.25 20.97
N SER A 365 16.14 1.26 19.65
CA SER A 365 17.08 0.42 18.90
C SER A 365 17.84 1.28 17.87
N PRO A 366 18.85 0.75 17.14
CA PRO A 366 19.53 1.48 16.08
C PRO A 366 18.60 1.96 14.94
N ILE A 367 17.47 1.29 14.73
CA ILE A 367 16.58 1.54 13.57
C ILE A 367 15.30 2.30 13.93
N GLY A 368 15.05 2.56 15.21
CA GLY A 368 13.81 3.19 15.68
C GLY A 368 13.39 2.74 17.07
N TRP A 369 12.10 2.85 17.36
CA TRP A 369 11.49 2.33 18.58
C TRP A 369 10.76 1.01 18.28
N LEU A 370 11.14 -0.06 18.97
CA LEU A 370 10.52 -1.38 18.86
C LEU A 370 9.52 -1.60 20.01
N PRO A 371 8.46 -2.42 19.85
CA PRO A 371 7.71 -2.93 20.99
C PRO A 371 8.64 -3.67 21.97
N ARG A 372 8.37 -3.62 23.28
CA ARG A 372 8.95 -4.58 24.23
C ARG A 372 8.38 -5.96 23.92
N LEU A 373 9.10 -7.01 24.34
CA LEU A 373 8.70 -8.41 24.09
C LEU A 373 7.30 -8.78 24.64
N HIS A 374 6.77 -8.01 25.59
CA HIS A 374 5.44 -8.19 26.18
C HIS A 374 4.40 -7.14 25.76
N ASP A 375 4.76 -6.19 24.87
CA ASP A 375 3.84 -5.13 24.43
C ASP A 375 2.90 -5.59 23.32
N LEU A 376 3.27 -6.64 22.59
CA LEU A 376 2.40 -7.25 21.60
C LEU A 376 1.41 -8.18 22.31
N ASP A 377 0.13 -8.00 22.03
CA ASP A 377 -0.89 -8.96 22.43
C ASP A 377 -0.70 -10.25 21.63
N LEU A 378 -0.47 -11.37 22.31
CA LEU A 378 -0.29 -12.70 21.73
C LEU A 378 -1.43 -13.67 22.10
N ALA A 379 -2.50 -13.18 22.74
CA ALA A 379 -3.59 -14.02 23.20
C ALA A 379 -4.21 -14.82 22.05
N GLY A 380 -4.22 -16.15 22.18
CA GLY A 380 -4.74 -17.06 21.15
C GLY A 380 -3.78 -17.37 20.00
N LEU A 381 -2.53 -16.88 20.05
CA LEU A 381 -1.48 -17.27 19.10
C LEU A 381 -0.57 -18.34 19.70
N ASP A 382 -0.21 -19.32 18.87
CA ASP A 382 0.83 -20.30 19.18
C ASP A 382 2.22 -19.73 18.83
N ILE A 383 2.59 -18.65 19.53
CA ILE A 383 3.86 -17.93 19.36
C ILE A 383 4.49 -17.78 20.74
N ASP A 384 5.66 -18.39 20.93
CA ASP A 384 6.41 -18.26 22.18
C ASP A 384 7.27 -16.98 22.22
N HIS A 385 7.79 -16.63 23.39
CA HIS A 385 8.64 -15.46 23.57
C HIS A 385 9.91 -15.49 22.71
N LYS A 386 10.44 -16.68 22.39
CA LYS A 386 11.63 -16.83 21.55
C LYS A 386 11.32 -16.39 20.11
N ARG A 387 10.16 -16.80 19.60
CA ARG A 387 9.66 -16.41 18.28
C ARG A 387 9.38 -14.91 18.20
N VAL A 388 8.88 -14.29 19.27
CA VAL A 388 8.73 -12.81 19.35
C VAL A 388 10.08 -12.11 19.32
N ALA A 389 11.06 -12.61 20.07
CA ALA A 389 12.41 -12.07 20.07
C ALA A 389 13.07 -12.19 18.69
N GLU A 390 12.89 -13.31 17.98
CA GLU A 390 13.32 -13.48 16.59
C GLU A 390 12.59 -12.51 15.65
N LEU A 391 11.28 -12.37 15.81
CA LEU A 391 10.43 -11.51 14.99
C LEU A 391 10.79 -10.02 15.11
N LEU A 392 11.14 -9.57 16.31
CA LEU A 392 11.56 -8.19 16.62
C LEU A 392 13.08 -7.98 16.56
N GLY A 393 13.85 -9.04 16.38
CA GLY A 393 15.31 -9.03 16.45
C GLY A 393 15.96 -8.22 15.32
N ILE A 394 17.07 -7.58 15.64
CA ILE A 394 17.91 -6.83 14.69
C ILE A 394 19.22 -7.59 14.56
N ASP A 395 19.48 -8.15 13.39
CA ASP A 395 20.74 -8.82 13.10
C ASP A 395 21.75 -7.81 12.53
N HIS A 396 22.91 -7.66 13.17
CA HIS A 396 23.91 -6.68 12.76
C HIS A 396 24.48 -6.98 11.37
N GLU A 397 24.69 -8.25 11.00
CA GLU A 397 25.24 -8.62 9.70
C GLU A 397 24.23 -8.37 8.56
N GLU A 398 22.96 -8.71 8.78
CA GLU A 398 21.87 -8.39 7.85
C GLU A 398 21.77 -6.87 7.64
N TRP A 399 21.86 -6.09 8.70
CA TRP A 399 21.77 -4.63 8.62
C TRP A 399 22.99 -3.96 7.98
N GLN A 400 24.20 -4.51 8.13
CA GLN A 400 25.37 -4.02 7.38
C GLN A 400 25.18 -4.21 5.87
N LYS A 401 24.64 -5.37 5.43
CA LYS A 401 24.30 -5.62 4.02
C LYS A 401 23.20 -4.67 3.55
N GLU A 402 22.19 -4.43 4.38
CA GLU A 402 21.09 -3.51 4.09
C GLU A 402 21.58 -2.05 3.93
N LEU A 403 22.47 -1.59 4.81
CA LEU A 403 23.09 -0.26 4.73
C LEU A 403 23.93 -0.07 3.47
N ALA A 404 24.70 -1.08 3.07
CA ALA A 404 25.43 -1.08 1.80
C ALA A 404 24.45 -1.00 0.61
N ALA A 405 23.33 -1.73 0.67
CA ALA A 405 22.31 -1.65 -0.36
C ALA A 405 21.59 -0.28 -0.40
N HIS A 406 21.43 0.41 0.74
CA HIS A 406 20.95 1.80 0.77
C HIS A 406 21.93 2.74 0.04
N GLU A 407 23.24 2.54 0.23
CA GLU A 407 24.27 3.32 -0.46
C GLU A 407 24.22 3.13 -1.96
N THR A 408 24.27 1.87 -2.42
CA THR A 408 24.21 1.54 -3.84
C THR A 408 22.94 2.11 -4.48
N PHE A 409 21.80 2.02 -3.79
CA PHE A 409 20.57 2.61 -4.27
C PHE A 409 20.67 4.13 -4.39
N PHE A 410 21.12 4.85 -3.37
CA PHE A 410 21.26 6.31 -3.43
C PHE A 410 22.26 6.77 -4.49
N GLN A 411 23.36 6.05 -4.69
CA GLN A 411 24.31 6.30 -5.78
C GLN A 411 23.64 6.13 -7.15
N SER A 412 22.79 5.11 -7.32
CA SER A 412 22.06 4.87 -8.58
C SER A 412 21.11 6.02 -8.96
N LEU A 413 20.72 6.88 -8.01
CA LEU A 413 19.87 8.04 -8.26
C LEU A 413 20.64 9.26 -8.80
N GLY A 414 21.95 9.16 -9.02
CA GLY A 414 22.71 10.19 -9.75
C GLY A 414 22.86 11.51 -8.99
N GLY A 415 22.96 11.46 -7.66
CA GLY A 415 23.26 12.65 -6.83
C GLY A 415 22.07 13.55 -6.50
N VAL A 416 20.84 13.16 -6.87
CA VAL A 416 19.63 13.96 -6.58
C VAL A 416 19.11 13.79 -5.15
N VAL A 417 19.66 12.83 -4.40
CA VAL A 417 19.24 12.53 -3.03
C VAL A 417 19.53 13.72 -2.10
N PRO A 418 18.54 14.21 -1.33
CA PRO A 418 18.75 15.30 -0.38
C PRO A 418 19.81 14.98 0.69
N GLN A 419 20.61 15.99 1.06
CA GLN A 419 21.65 15.86 2.09
C GLN A 419 21.12 15.36 3.43
N ASP A 420 19.89 15.74 3.80
CA ASP A 420 19.23 15.24 5.01
C ASP A 420 19.10 13.71 5.03
N LEU A 421 18.82 13.08 3.89
CA LEU A 421 18.72 11.62 3.80
C LEU A 421 20.09 10.94 3.79
N LEU A 422 21.12 11.58 3.24
CA LEU A 422 22.50 11.11 3.35
C LEU A 422 22.95 11.11 4.82
N LYS A 423 22.64 12.18 5.57
CA LYS A 423 22.92 12.25 7.01
C LYS A 423 22.14 11.20 7.81
N GLN A 424 20.89 10.92 7.45
CA GLN A 424 20.12 9.83 8.09
C GLN A 424 20.80 8.46 7.86
N ARG A 425 21.33 8.20 6.66
CA ARG A 425 22.11 6.99 6.36
C ARG A 425 23.38 6.90 7.20
N GLU A 426 24.16 7.98 7.25
CA GLU A 426 25.40 8.05 8.03
C GLU A 426 25.14 7.85 9.52
N GLY A 427 24.12 8.52 10.06
CA GLY A 427 23.70 8.35 11.44
C GLY A 427 23.22 6.94 11.75
N LEU A 428 22.50 6.29 10.83
CA LEU A 428 22.13 4.88 10.97
C LEU A 428 23.37 3.98 10.99
N ALA A 429 24.31 4.19 10.06
CA ALA A 429 25.55 3.43 10.01
C ALA A 429 26.40 3.59 11.29
N ALA A 430 26.42 4.79 11.89
CA ALA A 430 27.09 5.03 13.16
C ALA A 430 26.48 4.22 14.31
N ARG A 431 25.14 4.16 14.41
CA ARG A 431 24.43 3.38 15.45
C ARG A 431 24.63 1.87 15.38
N PHE A 432 25.10 1.34 14.25
CA PHE A 432 25.47 -0.08 14.08
C PHE A 432 26.96 -0.36 14.32
N LYS A 433 27.77 0.67 14.58
CA LYS A 433 29.18 0.56 14.99
C LYS A 433 29.36 0.67 16.51
N GLU A 434 28.43 1.34 17.19
CA GLU A 434 28.24 1.32 18.65
C GLU A 434 27.72 -0.05 19.10
#